data_AF-A0A1X1PMP4-F1
#
_entry.id   AF-A0A1X1PMP4-F1
#
_cell.length_a   1.000
_cell.length_b   1.000
_cell.length_c   1.000
_cell.angle_alpha   90.00
_cell.angle_beta   90.00
_cell.angle_gamma   90.00
#
_symmetry.space_group_name_H-M   'P 1'
#
loop_
_entity.id
_entity.type
_entity.pdbx_description
1 polymer ?
#
loop_
_entity_poly.entity_id
_entity_poly.type
_entity_poly.pdbx_seq_one_letter_code
_entity_poly.pdbx_strand_id
1 'polypeptide(L)' 'MIIDELLGLISRREVIRADATLPAGMADSAQCHQQELQMFAAVRALSIGAGYSEFESDEIASAVMTRLG' A
#
# COMPACT_ATOMS: atom_id res chain seq x y z
N MET A 1 15.35 -5.64 -11.36
CA MET A 1 14.94 -4.53 -12.24
C MET A 1 13.43 -4.62 -12.45
N ILE A 2 12.67 -4.37 -11.39
CA ILE A 2 11.20 -4.52 -11.27
C ILE A 2 10.67 -3.42 -10.33
N ILE A 3 11.48 -3.08 -9.32
CA ILE A 3 11.26 -1.98 -8.38
C ILE A 3 11.17 -0.63 -9.13
N ASP A 4 12.03 -0.40 -10.13
CA ASP A 4 12.01 0.84 -10.92
C ASP A 4 10.76 0.98 -11.81
N GLU A 5 10.19 -0.13 -12.30
CA GLU A 5 8.93 -0.11 -13.06
C GLU A 5 7.73 0.18 -12.15
N LEU A 6 7.68 -0.40 -10.95
CA LEU A 6 6.61 -0.14 -9.97
C LEU A 6 6.63 1.32 -9.49
N LEU A 7 7.82 1.89 -9.28
CA LEU A 7 7.98 3.32 -8.94
C LEU A 7 7.49 4.24 -10.08
N GLY A 8 7.70 3.83 -11.33
CA GLY A 8 7.20 4.52 -12.51
C GLY A 8 5.67 4.53 -12.60
N LEU A 9 5.01 3.46 -12.17
CA LEU A 9 3.55 3.34 -12.18
C LEU A 9 2.90 4.16 -11.06
N ILE A 10 3.50 4.17 -9.86
CA ILE A 10 3.04 4.98 -8.73
C ILE A 10 3.19 6.48 -9.03
N SER A 11 4.30 6.89 -9.64
CA SER A 11 4.54 8.29 -10.03
C SER A 11 3.58 8.79 -11.10
N ARG A 12 3.04 7.90 -11.95
CA ARG A 12 2.12 8.25 -13.05
C ARG A 12 0.65 8.33 -12.66
N ARG A 13 0.29 8.10 -11.38
CA ARG A 13 -1.02 8.46 -10.81
C ARG A 13 -2.22 7.90 -11.61
N GLU A 14 -2.14 6.64 -12.02
CA GLU A 14 -3.24 5.89 -12.64
C GLU A 14 -4.00 5.00 -11.64
N VAL A 15 -3.78 5.21 -10.34
CA VAL A 15 -4.62 4.62 -9.29
C VAL A 15 -5.84 5.52 -9.16
N ILE A 16 -6.91 5.12 -9.84
CA ILE A 16 -8.22 5.75 -9.83
C ILE A 16 -8.62 6.00 -8.37
N ARG A 17 -8.63 7.28 -8.00
CA ARG A 17 -9.11 7.79 -6.71
C ARG A 17 -10.59 7.45 -6.61
N ALA A 18 -10.90 6.28 -6.05
CA ALA A 18 -12.26 5.94 -5.64
C ALA A 18 -12.66 6.91 -4.51
N ASP A 19 -13.73 7.62 -4.80
CA ASP A 19 -14.31 8.71 -4.05
C ASP A 19 -14.64 8.30 -2.61
N ALA A 20 -14.05 9.00 -1.65
CA ALA A 20 -14.47 8.96 -0.26
C ALA A 20 -14.25 10.36 0.33
N THR A 21 -15.31 11.17 0.24
CA THR A 21 -15.48 12.38 1.05
C THR A 21 -15.30 12.02 2.54
N LEU A 22 -14.21 12.48 3.16
CA LEU A 22 -13.96 12.34 4.60
C LEU A 22 -13.95 13.73 5.27
N PRO A 23 -14.58 13.86 6.44
CA PRO A 23 -14.75 15.14 7.14
C PRO A 23 -13.44 15.61 7.76
N ALA A 24 -13.14 16.88 7.53
CA ALA A 24 -11.95 17.58 8.00
C ALA A 24 -12.02 17.80 9.52
N GLY A 25 -11.02 17.30 10.26
CA GLY A 25 -10.77 17.75 11.64
C GLY A 25 -10.19 16.72 12.61
N MET A 26 -10.46 15.43 12.41
CA MET A 26 -9.85 14.31 13.17
C MET A 26 -9.23 13.25 12.25
N ALA A 27 -8.96 13.66 11.01
CA ALA A 27 -8.63 12.75 9.94
C ALA A 27 -7.15 12.41 9.88
N ASP A 28 -6.22 13.23 10.39
CA ASP A 28 -4.79 13.03 10.08
C ASP A 28 -4.23 11.72 10.65
N SER A 29 -4.43 11.42 11.94
CA SER A 29 -3.91 10.17 12.54
C SER A 29 -4.70 8.94 12.10
N ALA A 30 -6.04 9.04 12.01
CA ALA A 30 -6.89 7.94 11.56
C ALA A 30 -6.72 7.65 10.07
N GLN A 31 -6.53 8.68 9.22
CA GLN A 31 -6.15 8.51 7.82
C GLN A 31 -4.71 7.99 7.70
N CYS A 32 -3.76 8.41 8.54
CA CYS A 32 -2.41 7.83 8.53
C CYS A 32 -2.48 6.32 8.80
N HIS A 33 -3.21 5.92 9.86
CA HIS A 33 -3.39 4.50 10.19
C HIS A 33 -4.19 3.77 9.11
N GLN A 34 -5.21 4.41 8.53
CA GLN A 34 -5.98 3.83 7.44
C GLN A 34 -5.15 3.69 6.16
N GLN A 35 -4.24 4.63 5.90
CA GLN A 35 -3.33 4.61 4.77
C GLN A 35 -2.24 3.55 4.97
N GLU A 36 -1.71 3.38 6.18
CA GLU A 36 -0.78 2.30 6.52
C GLU A 36 -1.44 0.93 6.35
N LEU A 37 -2.68 0.75 6.81
CA LEU A 37 -3.44 -0.48 6.63
C LEU A 37 -3.76 -0.75 5.14
N GLN A 38 -4.13 0.28 4.39
CA GLN A 38 -4.34 0.17 2.94
C GLN A 38 -3.06 -0.20 2.20
N MET A 39 -1.92 0.36 2.60
CA MET A 39 -0.62 0.09 2.01
C MET A 39 -0.16 -1.34 2.32
N PHE A 40 -0.32 -1.80 3.55
CA PHE A 40 -0.10 -3.20 3.93
C PHE A 40 -0.94 -4.15 3.07
N ALA A 41 -2.25 -3.89 2.95
CA ALA A 41 -3.16 -4.71 2.15
C ALA A 41 -2.80 -4.71 0.65
N ALA A 42 -2.42 -3.56 0.10
CA ALA A 42 -1.98 -3.43 -1.28
C ALA A 42 -0.70 -4.21 -1.55
N VAL A 43 0.31 -4.11 -0.68
CA VAL A 43 1.58 -4.84 -0.81
C VAL A 43 1.33 -6.35 -0.68
N ARG A 44 0.51 -6.78 0.29
CA ARG A 44 0.14 -8.19 0.45
C ARG A 44 -0.55 -8.74 -0.81
N ALA A 45 -1.53 -8.00 -1.35
CA ALA A 45 -2.25 -8.41 -2.56
C ALA A 45 -1.33 -8.48 -3.79
N LEU A 46 -0.39 -7.55 -3.93
CA LEU A 46 0.63 -7.56 -4.99
C LEU A 46 1.56 -8.76 -4.87
N SER A 47 2.01 -9.10 -3.66
CA SER A 47 2.86 -10.27 -3.41
C SER A 47 2.12 -11.58 -3.71
N ILE A 48 0.86 -11.71 -3.31
CA ILE A 48 0.02 -12.86 -3.67
C ILE A 48 -0.14 -12.96 -5.19
N GLY A 49 -0.40 -11.83 -5.87
CA GLY A 49 -0.49 -11.77 -7.33
C GLY A 49 0.82 -12.12 -8.05
N ALA A 50 1.96 -11.93 -7.39
CA ALA A 50 3.28 -12.33 -7.88
C ALA A 50 3.62 -13.81 -7.62
N GLY A 51 2.73 -14.56 -6.96
CA GLY A 51 2.87 -16.00 -6.71
C GLY A 51 3.51 -16.36 -5.36
N TYR A 52 3.66 -15.40 -4.45
CA TYR A 52 4.10 -15.69 -3.08
C TYR A 52 2.96 -16.32 -2.26
N SER A 53 3.32 -17.20 -1.32
CA SER A 53 2.37 -17.73 -0.33
C SER A 53 1.75 -16.61 0.50
N GLU A 54 0.59 -16.85 1.10
CA GLU A 54 -0.05 -15.89 2.02
C GLU A 54 0.88 -15.50 3.18
N PHE A 55 1.62 -16.46 3.72
CA PHE A 55 2.60 -16.23 4.79
C PHE A 55 3.78 -15.38 4.33
N GLU A 56 4.35 -15.69 3.16
CA GLU A 56 5.45 -14.91 2.58
C GLU A 56 5.00 -13.50 2.22
N SER A 57 3.77 -13.36 1.73
CA SER A 57 3.16 -12.07 1.39
C SER A 57 2.96 -11.19 2.61
N ASP A 58 2.60 -11.78 3.76
CA ASP A 58 2.50 -11.07 5.04
C ASP A 58 3.87 -10.62 5.55
N GLU A 59 4.90 -11.46 5.43
CA GLU A 59 6.28 -11.07 5.77
C GLU A 59 6.79 -9.93 4.89
N ILE A 60 6.53 -9.99 3.58
CA ILE A 60 6.90 -8.95 2.62
C ILE A 60 6.17 -7.64 2.96
N ALA A 61 4.86 -7.68 3.20
CA ALA A 61 4.09 -6.50 3.56
C ALA A 61 4.58 -5.89 4.88
N SER A 62 4.87 -6.71 5.89
CA SER A 62 5.42 -6.26 7.17
C SER A 62 6.81 -5.61 7.02
N ALA A 63 7.70 -6.22 6.23
CA ALA A 63 9.03 -5.68 5.97
C ALA A 63 8.98 -4.34 5.21
N VAL A 64 8.06 -4.21 4.26
CA VAL A 64 7.84 -2.96 3.50
C VAL A 64 7.31 -1.85 4.42
N MET A 65 6.30 -2.15 5.25
CA MET A 65 5.75 -1.20 6.21
C MET A 65 6.81 -0.72 7.21
N THR A 66 7.67 -1.63 7.69
CA THR A 66 8.76 -1.30 8.64
C THR A 66 9.82 -0.36 8.04
N ARG A 67 10.04 -0.40 6.72
CA ARG A 67 11.00 0.48 6.03
C ARG A 67 10.42 1.82 5.60
N LEU A 68 9.09 1.95 5.58
CA LEU A 68 8.39 3.18 5.23
C LEU A 68 8.13 4.08 6.45
N GLY A 69 8.36 3.55 7.67
CA GLY A 69 8.33 4.29 8.94
C GLY A 69 9.66 4.90 9.32
#